data_AF-A0A7S3NJ06-F1
#
_entry.id   AF-A0A7S3NJ06-F1
#
_cell.length_a   1.000
_cell.length_b   1.000
_cell.length_c   1.000
_cell.angle_alpha   90.00
_cell.angle_beta   90.00
_cell.angle_gamma   90.00
#
_symmetry.space_group_name_H-M   'P 1'
#
loop_
_entity.id
_entity.type
_entity.pdbx_description
1 polymer ?
#
loop_
_entity_poly.entity_id
_entity_poly.type
_entity_poly.pdbx_seq_one_letter_code
_entity_poly.pdbx_strand_id
1 'polypeptide(L)'
;RNFKVVLAFSPVGDVFRVRARRFPGLLSGCVIDFFHAWPHQALVSVANRFLTDIEIDPPELKEKLALHMAKEHLTVGDASELYRKNQRRYNYVTPKSFLEMIGFYKY
;
A
#
# COMPACT_ATOMS: atom_id res chain seq x y z
N ARG A 1 -34.63 -4.85 1.48
CA ARG A 1 -33.56 -5.84 1.77
C ARG A 1 -32.25 -5.39 1.10
N ASN A 2 -31.71 -4.22 1.47
CA ASN A 2 -30.61 -3.56 0.73
C ASN A 2 -29.45 -3.08 1.63
N PHE A 3 -29.36 -3.55 2.88
CA PHE A 3 -28.29 -3.12 3.77
C PHE A 3 -27.05 -3.98 3.55
N LYS A 4 -25.97 -3.36 3.06
CA LYS A 4 -24.64 -3.96 2.91
C LYS A 4 -23.70 -3.21 3.84
N VAL A 5 -22.97 -3.94 4.67
CA VAL A 5 -22.00 -3.38 5.61
C VAL A 5 -20.63 -3.91 5.24
N VAL A 6 -19.66 -3.01 5.15
CA VAL A 6 -18.25 -3.36 5.01
C VAL A 6 -17.56 -3.00 6.31
N LEU A 7 -16.81 -3.95 6.86
CA LEU A 7 -16.04 -3.76 8.09
C LEU A 7 -14.56 -3.80 7.73
N ALA A 8 -13.84 -2.73 8.03
CA ALA A 8 -12.40 -2.63 7.82
C ALA A 8 -11.68 -2.78 9.16
N PHE A 9 -10.81 -3.79 9.26
CA PHE A 9 -10.01 -4.04 10.46
C PHE A 9 -8.53 -4.06 10.11
N SER A 10 -7.71 -3.52 11.00
CA SER A 10 -6.26 -3.73 10.92
C SER A 10 -5.92 -5.13 11.43
N PRO A 11 -5.15 -5.94 10.69
CA PRO A 11 -4.64 -7.21 11.18
C PRO A 11 -3.49 -7.03 12.19
N VAL A 12 -2.97 -5.81 12.35
CA VAL A 12 -1.86 -5.50 13.24
C VAL A 12 -2.33 -5.46 14.69
N GLY A 13 -1.65 -6.24 15.55
CA GLY A 13 -1.94 -6.32 16.98
C GLY A 13 -3.07 -7.29 17.33
N ASP A 14 -3.46 -7.28 18.61
CA ASP A 14 -4.31 -8.33 19.17
C ASP A 14 -5.80 -8.01 19.20
N VAL A 15 -6.16 -6.74 18.94
CA VAL A 15 -7.53 -6.23 19.11
C VAL A 15 -8.52 -6.97 18.21
N PHE A 16 -8.19 -7.13 16.93
CA PHE A 16 -9.06 -7.85 15.99
C PHE A 16 -9.23 -9.30 16.40
N ARG A 17 -8.15 -10.00 16.75
CA ARG A 17 -8.18 -11.39 17.22
C ARG A 17 -9.03 -11.57 18.48
N VAL A 18 -8.97 -10.64 19.43
CA VAL A 18 -9.80 -10.67 20.64
C VAL A 18 -11.27 -10.45 20.30
N ARG A 19 -11.60 -9.49 19.42
CA ARG A 19 -12.98 -9.20 19.00
C ARG A 19 -13.59 -10.35 18.20
N ALA A 20 -12.84 -10.93 17.25
CA ALA A 20 -13.29 -12.05 16.45
C ALA A 20 -13.64 -13.28 17.31
N ARG A 21 -12.89 -13.54 18.39
CA ARG A 21 -13.22 -14.60 19.37
C ARG A 21 -14.44 -14.27 20.22
N ARG A 22 -14.62 -13.02 20.61
CA ARG A 22 -15.80 -12.58 21.40
C ARG A 22 -17.09 -12.57 20.57
N PHE A 23 -16.99 -12.31 19.27
CA PHE A 23 -18.14 -12.17 18.37
C PHE A 23 -17.95 -13.04 17.10
N PRO A 24 -18.24 -14.36 17.17
CA PRO A 24 -18.05 -15.27 16.03
C PRO A 24 -18.82 -14.88 14.77
N GLY A 25 -19.95 -14.17 14.93
CA GLY A 25 -20.74 -13.63 13.81
C GLY A 25 -19.96 -12.69 12.88
N LEU A 26 -18.87 -12.08 13.35
CA LEU A 26 -17.98 -11.26 12.53
C LEU A 26 -17.23 -12.07 11.48
N LEU A 27 -17.03 -13.38 11.69
CA LEU A 27 -16.34 -14.24 10.73
C LEU A 27 -17.32 -15.09 9.92
N SER A 28 -18.45 -15.50 10.51
CA SER A 28 -19.42 -16.34 9.81
C SER A 28 -20.40 -15.56 8.92
N GLY A 29 -20.60 -14.27 9.21
CA GLY A 29 -21.60 -13.43 8.54
C GLY A 29 -21.09 -12.59 7.38
N CYS A 30 -19.79 -12.63 7.08
CA CYS A 30 -19.19 -11.86 5.99
C CYS A 30 -18.16 -12.67 5.21
N VAL A 31 -17.80 -12.17 4.03
CA VAL A 31 -16.66 -12.65 3.25
C VAL A 31 -15.43 -11.85 3.68
N ILE A 32 -14.32 -12.54 3.91
CA ILE A 32 -13.05 -11.90 4.25
C ILE A 32 -12.32 -11.54 2.96
N ASP A 33 -11.94 -10.28 2.84
CA ASP A 33 -11.08 -9.77 1.79
C ASP A 33 -9.77 -9.24 2.39
N PHE A 34 -8.64 -9.67 1.85
CA PHE A 34 -7.32 -9.35 2.38
C PHE A 34 -6.66 -8.25 1.56
N PHE A 35 -6.32 -7.16 2.23
CA PHE A 35 -5.58 -6.04 1.65
C PHE A 35 -4.08 -6.30 1.73
N HIS A 36 -3.50 -6.68 0.60
CA HIS A 36 -2.07 -6.95 0.47
C HIS A 36 -1.31 -5.68 0.06
N ALA A 37 0.00 -5.67 0.36
CA ALA A 37 0.90 -4.69 -0.21
C ALA A 37 0.87 -4.77 -1.74
N TRP A 38 1.09 -3.63 -2.41
CA TRP A 38 1.08 -3.59 -3.86
C TRP A 38 2.30 -4.31 -4.44
N PRO A 39 2.12 -5.26 -5.36
CA PRO A 39 3.23 -5.87 -6.07
C PRO A 39 3.91 -4.82 -6.97
N HIS A 40 5.16 -5.09 -7.35
CA HIS A 40 5.93 -4.21 -8.24
C HIS A 40 5.15 -3.79 -9.50
N GLN A 41 4.46 -4.74 -10.16
CA GLN A 41 3.66 -4.45 -11.35
C GLN A 41 2.51 -3.46 -11.08
N ALA A 42 1.87 -3.55 -9.91
CA ALA A 42 0.81 -2.62 -9.53
C ALA A 42 1.38 -1.21 -9.28
N LEU A 43 2.54 -1.11 -8.62
CA LEU A 43 3.24 0.17 -8.40
C LEU A 43 3.60 0.83 -9.73
N VAL A 44 4.15 0.07 -10.69
CA VAL A 44 4.49 0.57 -12.02
C VAL A 44 3.24 1.03 -12.78
N SER A 45 2.16 0.24 -12.73
CA SER A 45 0.89 0.60 -13.39
C SER A 45 0.29 1.90 -12.83
N VAL A 46 0.30 2.04 -11.50
CA VAL A 46 -0.14 3.27 -10.84
C VAL A 46 0.76 4.44 -11.22
N ALA A 47 2.08 4.30 -11.12
CA ALA A 47 3.02 5.36 -11.49
C ALA A 47 2.82 5.81 -12.95
N ASN A 48 2.74 4.87 -13.89
CA ASN A 48 2.49 5.18 -15.31
C ASN A 48 1.21 5.98 -15.51
N ARG A 49 0.12 5.60 -14.83
CA ARG A 49 -1.16 6.34 -14.89
C ARG A 49 -1.05 7.76 -14.37
N PHE A 50 -0.29 7.98 -13.29
CA PHE A 50 -0.09 9.31 -12.73
C PHE A 50 0.83 10.18 -13.59
N LEU A 51 1.83 9.56 -14.22
CA LEU A 51 2.76 10.23 -15.11
C LEU A 51 2.09 10.59 -16.45
N THR A 52 1.00 9.94 -16.88
CA THR A 52 0.32 10.20 -18.16
C THR A 52 0.13 11.69 -18.45
N ASP A 53 -0.31 12.47 -17.47
CA ASP A 53 -0.58 13.91 -17.62
C ASP A 53 0.68 14.81 -17.62
N ILE A 54 1.86 14.23 -17.39
CA ILE A 54 3.13 14.96 -17.31
C ILE A 54 3.86 14.82 -18.64
N GLU A 55 4.22 15.96 -19.23
CA GLU A 55 5.12 16.04 -20.38
C GLU A 55 6.55 15.81 -19.93
N ILE A 56 7.16 14.73 -20.41
CA ILE A 56 8.54 14.33 -20.10
C ILE A 56 9.25 14.07 -21.42
N ASP A 57 10.38 14.73 -21.64
CA ASP A 57 11.23 14.57 -22.81
C ASP A 57 12.60 13.98 -22.38
N PRO A 58 13.08 12.86 -22.97
CA PRO A 58 12.42 12.04 -23.99
C PRO A 58 11.24 11.21 -23.44
N PRO A 59 10.23 10.87 -24.26
CA PRO A 59 9.07 10.09 -23.84
C PRO A 59 9.43 8.73 -23.21
N GLU A 60 10.53 8.12 -23.64
CA GLU A 60 11.09 6.87 -23.13
C GLU A 60 11.48 6.94 -21.65
N LEU A 61 11.78 8.14 -21.14
CA LEU A 61 12.15 8.36 -19.75
C LEU A 61 10.96 8.10 -18.81
N LYS A 62 9.73 8.26 -19.30
CA LYS A 62 8.49 8.09 -18.52
C LYS A 62 8.34 6.67 -17.98
N GLU A 63 8.58 5.67 -18.82
CA GLU A 63 8.53 4.26 -18.42
C GLU A 63 9.64 3.92 -17.43
N LYS A 64 10.87 4.39 -17.69
CA LYS A 64 12.01 4.22 -16.78
C LYS A 64 11.76 4.88 -15.42
N LEU A 65 11.09 6.04 -15.41
CA LEU A 65 10.72 6.74 -14.19
C LEU A 65 9.68 5.95 -13.39
N ALA A 66 8.66 5.40 -14.03
CA ALA A 66 7.67 4.56 -13.35
C ALA A 66 8.30 3.31 -12.72
N LEU A 67 9.22 2.65 -13.43
CA LEU A 67 10.01 1.53 -12.91
C LEU A 67 10.86 1.95 -11.71
N HIS A 68 11.52 3.11 -11.81
CA HIS A 68 12.33 3.65 -10.73
C HIS A 68 11.49 3.98 -9.49
N MET A 69 10.37 4.68 -9.65
CA MET A 69 9.46 5.00 -8.54
C MET A 69 8.99 3.75 -7.80
N ALA A 70 8.60 2.70 -8.54
CA ALA A 70 8.20 1.43 -7.95
C ALA A 70 9.35 0.77 -7.17
N LYS A 71 10.56 0.76 -7.75
CA LYS A 71 11.77 0.23 -7.10
C LYS A 71 12.10 0.96 -5.80
N GLU A 72 12.10 2.29 -5.82
CA GLU A 72 12.39 3.11 -4.63
C GLU A 72 11.37 2.89 -3.51
N HIS A 73 10.08 2.73 -3.85
CA HIS A 73 9.08 2.42 -2.85
C HIS A 73 9.32 1.07 -2.15
N LEU A 74 9.76 0.06 -2.91
CA LEU A 74 10.08 -1.25 -2.36
C LEU A 74 11.37 -1.24 -1.52
N THR A 75 12.40 -0.52 -1.96
CA THR A 75 13.67 -0.41 -1.21
C THR A 75 13.47 0.29 0.13
N VAL A 76 12.57 1.28 0.20
CA VAL A 76 12.15 1.91 1.47
C VAL A 76 11.48 0.90 2.39
N GLY A 77 10.74 -0.08 1.84
CA GLY A 77 10.22 -1.22 2.60
C GLY A 77 11.33 -2.03 3.27
N ASP A 78 12.35 -2.43 2.51
CA ASP A 78 13.50 -3.19 3.03
C ASP A 78 14.28 -2.38 4.09
N ALA A 79 14.50 -1.10 3.82
CA ALA A 79 15.16 -0.18 4.75
C ALA A 79 14.37 -0.01 6.06
N SER A 80 13.04 -0.01 5.97
CA SER A 80 12.12 0.06 7.12
C SER A 80 12.25 -1.18 8.01
N GLU A 81 12.41 -2.37 7.41
CA GLU A 81 12.65 -3.59 8.18
C GLU A 81 14.01 -3.57 8.89
N LEU A 82 15.05 -3.09 8.21
CA LEU A 82 16.37 -2.92 8.81
C LEU A 82 16.34 -1.91 9.96
N TYR A 83 15.64 -0.79 9.78
CA TYR A 83 15.45 0.22 10.80
C TYR A 83 14.73 -0.36 12.03
N ARG A 84 13.66 -1.15 11.82
CA ARG A 84 12.98 -1.86 12.90
C ARG A 84 13.92 -2.81 13.64
N LYS A 85 14.76 -3.56 12.93
CA LYS A 85 15.71 -4.51 13.53
C LYS A 85 16.73 -3.79 14.42
N ASN A 86 17.26 -2.67 13.95
CA ASN A 86 18.35 -1.96 14.63
C ASN A 86 17.84 -1.06 15.76
N GLN A 87 16.77 -0.30 15.52
CA GLN A 87 16.28 0.73 16.43
C GLN A 87 15.04 0.33 17.23
N ARG A 88 14.45 -0.84 16.93
CA ARG A 88 13.19 -1.32 17.55
C ARG A 88 12.02 -0.35 17.38
N ARG A 89 12.06 0.50 16.36
CA ARG A 89 11.01 1.46 16.02
C ARG A 89 10.35 1.07 14.70
N TYR A 90 9.03 1.16 14.65
CA TYR A 90 8.26 0.87 13.44
C TYR A 90 8.12 2.13 12.59
N ASN A 91 8.37 1.98 11.29
CA ASN A 91 7.93 2.86 10.23
C ASN A 91 7.12 2.01 9.24
N TYR A 92 5.97 2.52 8.81
CA TYR A 92 5.05 1.78 7.95
C TYR A 92 5.09 2.35 6.55
N VAL A 93 5.38 1.49 5.59
CA VAL A 93 5.29 1.79 4.16
C VAL A 93 3.92 1.35 3.68
N THR A 94 3.17 2.26 3.07
CA THR A 94 1.80 1.99 2.63
C THR A 94 1.58 2.45 1.20
N PRO A 95 0.59 1.90 0.48
CA PRO A 95 0.21 2.42 -0.83
C PRO A 95 -0.10 3.93 -0.83
N LYS A 96 -0.63 4.45 0.29
CA LYS A 96 -0.88 5.89 0.46
C LYS A 96 0.43 6.69 0.40
N SER A 97 1.49 6.25 1.06
CA SER A 97 2.79 6.95 1.03
C SER A 97 3.44 6.90 -0.36
N PHE A 98 3.16 5.87 -1.17
CA PHE A 98 3.54 5.85 -2.59
C PHE A 98 2.83 6.93 -3.40
N LEU A 99 1.51 7.06 -3.21
CA LEU A 99 0.72 8.10 -3.87
C LEU A 99 1.14 9.51 -3.45
N GLU A 100 1.49 9.68 -2.18
CA GLU A 100 2.03 10.94 -1.66
C GLU A 100 3.39 11.26 -2.27
N MET A 101 4.28 10.27 -2.42
CA MET A 101 5.55 10.45 -3.12
C MET A 101 5.34 10.89 -4.57
N ILE A 102 4.47 10.20 -5.33
CA ILE A 102 4.19 10.59 -6.72
C ILE A 102 3.54 11.98 -6.79
N GLY A 103 2.59 12.27 -5.91
CA GLY A 103 1.94 13.57 -5.83
C GLY A 103 2.95 14.68 -5.52
N PHE A 104 3.86 14.45 -4.56
CA PHE A 104 4.88 15.42 -4.18
C PHE A 104 5.82 15.78 -5.32
N TYR A 105 6.23 14.82 -6.16
CA TYR A 105 7.13 15.08 -7.30
C TYR A 105 6.41 15.54 -8.58
N LYS A 106 5.07 15.45 -8.63
CA LYS A 106 4.27 15.95 -9.76
C LYS A 106 4.11 17.49 -9.71
N TYR A 107 4.16 18.07 -8.51
CA TYR A 107 4.02 19.52 -8.26
C TYR A 107 5.36 20.13 -7.86
#